data_AF-A0AA35RNY3-F1
#
_entry.id   AF-A0AA35RNY3-F1
#
_cell.length_a   1.000
_cell.length_b   1.000
_cell.length_c   1.000
_cell.angle_alpha   90.00
_cell.angle_beta   90.00
_cell.angle_gamma   90.00
#
_symmetry.space_group_name_H-M   'P 1'
#
loop_
_entity.id
_entity.type
_entity.pdbx_description
1 polymer ?
#
loop_
_entity_poly.entity_id
_entity_poly.type
_entity_poly.pdbx_seq_one_letter_code
_entity_poly.pdbx_strand_id
1 'polypeptide(L)'
;MTTPTDVVLRNILEECRDGVDGTGFNEVVVMLESTAASAEVYMDFDDLRFTPNGRVVTLMVPGGTHMHLDMSKIREAEFIHTTNDQGLPSYQLWMRDGEGNPAMRVYLRRSDVDATNPPRHNFFMSLLEKYPEKIALPADAYDSAGD
;
A
#
# COMPACT_ATOMS: atom_id res chain seq x y z
N MET A 1 17.87 3.18 -12.52
CA MET A 1 18.21 3.70 -11.17
C MET A 1 16.90 3.98 -10.45
N THR A 2 16.84 3.74 -9.15
CA THR A 2 15.66 3.98 -8.29
C THR A 2 15.60 5.47 -7.96
N THR A 3 14.42 6.09 -8.04
CA THR A 3 14.25 7.52 -7.75
C THR A 3 14.06 7.76 -6.24
N PRO A 4 14.41 8.94 -5.68
CA PRO A 4 13.97 9.35 -4.34
C PRO A 4 12.50 9.07 -4.06
N THR A 5 11.62 9.27 -5.06
CA THR A 5 10.19 8.97 -4.98
C THR A 5 9.91 7.48 -4.83
N ASP A 6 10.53 6.62 -5.65
CA ASP A 6 10.41 5.16 -5.55
C ASP A 6 10.92 4.66 -4.18
N VAL A 7 11.97 5.30 -3.63
CA VAL A 7 12.51 4.98 -2.30
C VAL A 7 11.50 5.29 -1.19
N VAL A 8 10.78 6.42 -1.26
CA VAL A 8 9.76 6.76 -0.25
C VAL A 8 8.61 5.76 -0.27
N LEU A 9 8.04 5.48 -1.45
CA LEU A 9 6.93 4.52 -1.55
C LEU A 9 7.36 3.11 -1.14
N ARG A 10 8.56 2.68 -1.55
CA ARG A 10 9.13 1.42 -1.11
C ARG A 10 9.25 1.34 0.41
N ASN A 11 9.81 2.37 1.06
CA ASN A 11 9.96 2.40 2.51
C ASN A 11 8.59 2.30 3.21
N ILE A 12 7.58 3.01 2.71
CA ILE A 12 6.21 2.91 3.25
C ILE A 12 5.70 1.48 3.15
N LEU A 13 5.84 0.83 1.99
CA LEU A 13 5.37 -0.54 1.77
C LEU A 13 6.15 -1.56 2.62
N GLU A 14 7.47 -1.41 2.73
CA GLU A 14 8.32 -2.26 3.58
C GLU A 14 7.97 -2.07 5.06
N GLU A 15 7.69 -0.85 5.52
CA GLU A 15 7.24 -0.61 6.89
C GLU A 15 5.85 -1.19 7.15
N CYS A 16 4.92 -1.05 6.21
CA CYS A 16 3.60 -1.67 6.30
C CYS A 16 3.71 -3.20 6.38
N ARG A 17 4.70 -3.81 5.70
CA ARG A 17 4.99 -5.25 5.74
C ARG A 17 5.63 -5.67 7.06
N ASP A 18 6.72 -5.02 7.44
CA ASP A 18 7.60 -5.44 8.53
C ASP A 18 7.02 -5.07 9.91
N GLY A 19 6.33 -3.94 9.97
CA GLY A 19 5.70 -3.46 11.19
C GLY A 19 6.66 -3.20 12.33
N VAL A 20 6.15 -3.30 13.56
CA VAL A 20 6.96 -3.27 14.81
C VAL A 20 6.65 -4.53 15.61
N ASP A 21 7.69 -5.21 16.10
CA ASP A 21 7.57 -6.46 16.87
C ASP A 21 6.70 -7.54 16.18
N GLY A 22 6.79 -7.61 14.84
CA GLY A 22 6.02 -8.55 14.00
C GLY A 22 4.57 -8.13 13.74
N THR A 23 4.17 -6.94 14.17
CA THR A 23 2.84 -6.36 13.92
C THR A 23 2.93 -5.30 12.84
N GLY A 24 2.57 -5.68 11.61
CA GLY A 24 2.44 -4.79 10.46
C GLY A 24 0.99 -4.69 10.00
N PHE A 25 0.79 -4.61 8.69
CA PHE A 25 -0.54 -4.70 8.09
C PHE A 25 -1.08 -6.13 8.19
N ASN A 26 -0.24 -7.16 8.09
CA ASN A 26 -0.62 -8.58 8.15
C ASN A 26 -1.79 -8.87 7.19
N GLU A 27 -2.96 -9.27 7.70
CA GLU A 27 -4.13 -9.61 6.89
C GLU A 27 -4.76 -8.38 6.21
N VAL A 28 -4.70 -8.33 4.88
CA VAL A 28 -5.24 -7.21 4.09
C VAL A 28 -6.18 -7.68 2.98
N VAL A 29 -6.96 -6.72 2.47
CA VAL A 29 -7.59 -6.82 1.15
C VAL A 29 -6.93 -5.80 0.26
N VAL A 30 -6.30 -6.26 -0.81
CA VAL A 30 -5.73 -5.38 -1.81
C VAL A 30 -6.71 -5.27 -2.97
N MET A 31 -7.00 -4.04 -3.37
CA MET A 31 -8.05 -3.73 -4.35
C MET A 31 -7.44 -2.99 -5.54
N LEU A 32 -7.83 -3.44 -6.74
CA LEU A 32 -7.58 -2.78 -8.00
C LEU A 32 -8.92 -2.34 -8.58
N GLU A 33 -8.96 -1.13 -9.14
CA GLU A 33 -10.16 -0.58 -9.76
C GLU A 33 -9.82 -0.07 -11.16
N SER A 34 -10.76 -0.30 -12.08
CA SER A 34 -10.76 0.27 -13.41
C SER A 34 -12.14 0.86 -13.68
N THR A 35 -12.29 1.55 -14.81
CA THR A 35 -13.59 2.11 -15.21
C THR A 35 -14.66 1.04 -15.50
N ALA A 36 -14.28 -0.23 -15.65
CA ALA A 36 -15.20 -1.31 -16.04
C ALA A 36 -15.31 -2.44 -15.00
N ALA A 37 -14.34 -2.59 -14.11
CA ALA A 37 -14.27 -3.71 -13.17
C ALA A 37 -13.37 -3.39 -11.96
N SER A 38 -13.62 -4.10 -10.87
CA SER A 38 -12.74 -4.15 -9.70
C SER A 38 -12.27 -5.58 -9.43
N ALA A 39 -11.14 -5.70 -8.75
CA ALA A 39 -10.64 -6.95 -8.18
C ALA A 39 -10.25 -6.71 -6.72
N GLU A 40 -10.65 -7.62 -5.85
CA GLU A 40 -10.28 -7.62 -4.43
C GLU A 40 -9.58 -8.95 -4.12
N VAL A 41 -8.38 -8.87 -3.55
CA VAL A 41 -7.56 -10.04 -3.23
C VAL A 41 -7.25 -10.01 -1.74
N TYR A 42 -7.72 -11.04 -1.03
CA TYR A 42 -7.40 -11.27 0.37
C TYR A 42 -6.01 -11.92 0.46
N MET A 43 -5.13 -11.32 1.26
CA MET A 43 -3.77 -11.83 1.43
C MET A 43 -3.12 -11.37 2.73
N ASP A 44 -2.06 -12.05 3.11
CA ASP A 44 -1.10 -11.54 4.07
C ASP A 44 -0.15 -10.56 3.36
N PHE A 45 0.12 -9.43 4.01
CA PHE A 45 0.98 -8.36 3.51
C PHE A 45 2.43 -8.60 3.93
N ASP A 46 2.99 -9.78 3.62
CA ASP A 46 4.29 -10.25 4.10
C ASP A 46 5.30 -10.59 2.97
N ASP A 47 4.84 -10.98 1.77
CA ASP A 47 5.70 -11.28 0.62
C ASP A 47 5.62 -10.17 -0.45
N LEU A 48 6.33 -9.08 -0.18
CA LEU A 48 6.57 -7.98 -1.12
C LEU A 48 7.91 -8.17 -1.83
N ARG A 49 7.88 -8.28 -3.16
CA ARG A 49 9.07 -8.44 -3.99
C ARG A 49 9.27 -7.26 -4.92
N PHE A 50 10.39 -6.58 -4.76
CA PHE A 50 10.75 -5.43 -5.58
C PHE A 50 11.68 -5.85 -6.72
N THR A 51 11.45 -5.33 -7.93
CA THR A 51 12.39 -5.49 -9.04
C THR A 51 13.75 -4.86 -8.71
N PRO A 52 14.86 -5.28 -9.34
CA PRO A 52 16.19 -4.74 -9.05
C PRO A 52 16.30 -3.21 -9.24
N ASN A 53 15.50 -2.64 -10.14
CA ASN A 53 15.43 -1.19 -10.36
C ASN A 53 14.49 -0.46 -9.37
N GLY A 54 13.77 -1.19 -8.52
CA GLY A 54 12.83 -0.66 -7.55
C GLY A 54 11.55 -0.08 -8.16
N ARG A 55 11.27 -0.29 -9.45
CA ARG A 55 10.10 0.31 -10.12
C ARG A 55 8.81 -0.48 -9.94
N VAL A 56 8.91 -1.79 -9.80
CA VAL A 56 7.72 -2.64 -9.64
C VAL A 56 7.80 -3.35 -8.31
N VAL A 57 6.72 -3.28 -7.54
CA VAL A 57 6.48 -4.16 -6.40
C VAL A 57 5.49 -5.23 -6.80
N THR A 58 5.77 -6.46 -6.41
CA THR A 58 4.87 -7.61 -6.55
C THR A 58 4.40 -8.02 -5.17
N LEU A 59 3.09 -8.06 -4.97
CA LEU A 59 2.42 -8.61 -3.80
C LEU A 59 2.07 -10.06 -4.12
N MET A 60 2.68 -11.00 -3.39
CA MET A 60 2.58 -12.43 -3.66
C MET A 60 1.60 -13.09 -2.69
N VAL A 61 0.69 -13.92 -3.21
CA VAL A 61 -0.05 -14.89 -2.41
C VAL A 61 0.58 -16.27 -2.62
N PRO A 62 0.93 -17.02 -1.54
CA PRO A 62 1.42 -18.39 -1.68
C PRO A 62 0.49 -19.27 -2.53
N GLY A 63 0.99 -19.79 -3.65
CA GLY A 63 0.26 -20.72 -4.51
C GLY A 63 -0.89 -20.10 -5.32
N GLY A 64 -0.97 -18.78 -5.46
CA GLY A 64 -2.13 -18.10 -6.05
C GLY A 64 -1.84 -16.81 -6.81
N THR A 65 -2.79 -15.86 -6.73
CA THR A 65 -2.81 -14.57 -7.43
C THR A 65 -1.63 -13.69 -7.02
N HIS A 66 -1.00 -13.05 -8.00
CA HIS A 66 0.00 -12.00 -7.76
C HIS A 66 -0.52 -10.67 -8.27
N MET A 67 -0.23 -9.59 -7.55
CA MET A 67 -0.54 -8.25 -7.99
C MET A 67 0.74 -7.44 -8.17
N HIS A 68 0.80 -6.69 -9.25
CA HIS A 68 1.97 -5.88 -9.61
C HIS A 68 1.57 -4.41 -9.63
N LEU A 69 2.38 -3.58 -8.99
CA LEU A 69 2.24 -2.13 -9.04
C LEU A 69 3.50 -1.52 -9.62
N ASP A 70 3.36 -0.76 -10.72
CA ASP A 70 4.41 0.10 -11.23
C ASP A 70 4.47 1.38 -10.36
N MET A 71 5.38 1.37 -9.38
CA MET A 71 5.60 2.47 -8.44
C MET A 71 6.03 3.75 -9.16
N SER A 72 6.64 3.65 -10.35
CA SER A 72 7.05 4.82 -11.13
C SER A 72 5.87 5.61 -11.71
N LYS A 73 4.65 5.06 -11.65
CA LYS A 73 3.41 5.74 -12.07
C LYS A 73 2.64 6.35 -10.90
N ILE A 74 3.04 6.08 -9.67
CA ILE A 74 2.37 6.57 -8.47
C ILE A 74 2.85 7.98 -8.15
N ARG A 75 1.90 8.87 -7.87
CA ARG A 75 2.14 10.28 -7.52
C ARG A 75 1.67 10.67 -6.14
N GLU A 76 0.92 9.78 -5.48
CA GLU A 76 0.43 10.01 -4.14
C GLU A 76 0.26 8.69 -3.40
N ALA A 77 0.66 8.70 -2.13
CA ALA A 77 0.27 7.71 -1.14
C ALA A 77 -0.57 8.42 -0.04
N GLU A 78 -1.67 7.81 0.37
CA GLU A 78 -2.61 8.42 1.33
C GLU A 78 -3.05 7.38 2.36
N PHE A 79 -2.76 7.63 3.63
CA PHE A 79 -3.27 6.83 4.75
C PHE A 79 -4.65 7.34 5.14
N ILE A 80 -5.67 6.50 5.05
CA ILE A 80 -7.05 6.86 5.37
C ILE A 80 -7.48 6.08 6.61
N HIS A 81 -7.91 6.80 7.64
CA HIS A 81 -8.57 6.25 8.82
C HIS A 81 -9.99 6.83 8.93
N THR A 82 -10.99 5.98 8.72
CA THR A 82 -12.41 6.36 8.75
C THR A 82 -13.23 5.35 9.53
N THR A 83 -14.52 5.65 9.72
CA THR A 83 -15.50 4.68 10.22
C THR A 83 -16.28 4.13 9.04
N ASN A 84 -16.39 2.80 8.93
CA ASN A 84 -17.18 2.15 7.89
C ASN A 84 -18.69 2.19 8.20
N ASP A 85 -19.52 1.70 7.28
CA ASP A 85 -20.98 1.71 7.40
C ASP A 85 -21.52 0.91 8.61
N GLN A 86 -20.69 0.07 9.22
CA GLN A 86 -21.01 -0.70 10.41
C GLN A 86 -20.59 0.00 11.71
N GLY A 87 -20.07 1.23 11.64
CA GLY A 87 -19.58 1.96 12.81
C GLY A 87 -18.20 1.48 13.29
N LEU A 88 -17.50 0.67 12.51
CA LEU A 88 -16.20 0.12 12.86
C LEU A 88 -15.06 0.91 12.19
N PRO A 89 -13.89 1.01 12.83
CA PRO A 89 -12.76 1.70 12.22
C PRO A 89 -12.27 0.96 10.96
N SER A 90 -11.83 1.74 9.98
CA SER A 90 -11.38 1.33 8.66
C SER A 90 -10.05 1.99 8.38
N TYR A 91 -9.04 1.20 8.02
CA TYR A 91 -7.68 1.68 7.79
C TYR A 91 -7.23 1.29 6.39
N GLN A 92 -6.81 2.26 5.60
CA GLN A 92 -6.45 2.04 4.20
C GLN A 92 -5.18 2.80 3.83
N LEU A 93 -4.38 2.21 2.95
CA LEU A 93 -3.35 2.90 2.19
C LEU A 93 -3.79 2.98 0.73
N TRP A 94 -3.97 4.20 0.23
CA TRP A 94 -4.31 4.48 -1.16
C TRP A 94 -3.05 4.89 -1.91
N MET A 95 -2.85 4.32 -3.09
CA MET A 95 -1.80 4.71 -4.02
C MET A 95 -2.46 5.18 -5.31
N ARG A 96 -2.20 6.43 -5.70
CA ARG A 96 -2.84 7.07 -6.85
C ARG A 96 -1.82 7.43 -7.93
N ASP A 97 -2.28 7.38 -9.18
CA ASP A 97 -1.48 7.82 -10.33
C ASP A 97 -1.42 9.36 -10.44
N GLY A 98 -0.78 9.86 -11.49
CA GLY A 98 -0.65 11.30 -11.74
C GLY A 98 -1.93 12.03 -12.14
N GLU A 99 -3.00 11.32 -12.44
CA GLU A 99 -4.33 11.88 -12.68
C GLU A 99 -5.18 11.85 -11.40
N GLY A 100 -4.68 11.27 -10.32
CA GLY A 100 -5.39 11.09 -9.05
C GLY A 100 -6.29 9.85 -9.03
N ASN A 101 -6.26 9.01 -10.07
CA ASN A 101 -7.02 7.78 -10.10
C ASN A 101 -6.42 6.75 -9.12
N PRO A 102 -7.23 5.95 -8.42
CA PRO A 102 -6.71 4.87 -7.58
C PRO A 102 -6.01 3.82 -8.44
N ALA A 103 -4.70 3.65 -8.26
CA ALA A 103 -3.94 2.59 -8.92
C ALA A 103 -3.98 1.29 -8.10
N MET A 104 -3.87 1.42 -6.78
CA MET A 104 -3.98 0.29 -5.84
C MET A 104 -4.41 0.80 -4.47
N ARG A 105 -5.26 0.03 -3.79
CA ARG A 105 -5.66 0.26 -2.40
C ARG A 105 -5.31 -0.94 -1.55
N VAL A 106 -4.75 -0.72 -0.37
CA VAL A 106 -4.52 -1.77 0.63
C VAL A 106 -5.40 -1.47 1.82
N TYR A 107 -6.38 -2.33 2.09
CA TYR A 107 -7.28 -2.23 3.23
C TYR A 107 -6.84 -3.18 4.33
N LEU A 108 -6.56 -2.66 5.54
CA LEU A 108 -6.38 -3.51 6.71
C LEU A 108 -7.76 -3.99 7.14
N ARG A 109 -8.09 -5.22 6.74
CA ARG A 109 -9.29 -5.87 7.24
C ARG A 109 -9.14 -6.15 8.74
N ARG A 110 -10.27 -6.10 9.44
CA ARG A 110 -10.37 -6.68 10.77
C ARG A 110 -9.99 -8.16 10.69
N SER A 111 -9.07 -8.56 11.56
CA SER A 111 -8.69 -9.97 11.73
C SER A 111 -9.77 -10.73 12.48
N ASP A 112 -9.93 -12.00 12.12
CA ASP A 112 -10.76 -12.95 12.87
C ASP A 112 -10.13 -13.31 14.22
N VAL A 113 -8.83 -13.03 14.41
CA VAL A 113 -8.13 -13.16 15.68
C VAL A 113 -8.19 -11.83 16.43
N ASP A 114 -9.21 -11.62 17.25
CA ASP A 114 -9.48 -10.35 17.92
C ASP A 114 -8.29 -9.72 18.66
N ALA A 115 -7.43 -10.55 19.27
CA ALA A 115 -6.23 -10.08 19.99
C ALA A 115 -5.21 -9.35 19.10
N THR A 116 -5.24 -9.58 17.78
CA THR A 116 -4.32 -8.93 16.83
C THR A 116 -4.81 -7.56 16.35
N ASN A 117 -6.11 -7.26 16.52
CA ASN A 117 -6.70 -6.02 16.01
C ASN A 117 -6.18 -4.76 16.73
N PRO A 118 -6.09 -4.69 18.09
CA PRO A 118 -5.57 -3.50 18.76
C PRO A 118 -4.10 -3.18 18.43
N PRO A 119 -3.16 -4.16 18.40
CA PRO A 119 -1.80 -3.90 17.95
C PRO A 119 -1.72 -3.34 16.52
N ARG A 120 -2.49 -3.91 15.58
CA ARG A 120 -2.53 -3.43 14.18
C ARG A 120 -3.12 -2.03 14.05
N HIS A 121 -4.13 -1.71 14.86
CA HIS A 121 -4.64 -0.34 14.97
C HIS A 121 -3.55 0.63 15.44
N ASN A 122 -2.88 0.31 16.56
CA ASN A 122 -1.83 1.16 17.11
C ASN A 122 -0.69 1.35 16.10
N PHE A 123 -0.33 0.29 15.37
CA PHE A 123 0.65 0.38 14.30
C PHE A 123 0.21 1.36 13.20
N PHE A 124 -1.03 1.25 12.70
CA PHE A 124 -1.54 2.19 11.70
C PHE A 124 -1.56 3.64 12.21
N MET A 125 -1.94 3.86 13.47
CA MET A 125 -1.88 5.19 14.08
C MET A 125 -0.45 5.72 14.18
N SER A 126 0.54 4.86 14.47
CA SER A 126 1.95 5.26 14.49
C SER A 126 2.47 5.66 13.10
N LEU A 127 1.94 5.06 12.03
CA LEU A 127 2.26 5.49 10.66
C LEU A 127 1.69 6.88 10.36
N LEU A 128 0.48 7.19 10.82
CA LEU A 128 -0.13 8.53 10.71
C LEU A 128 0.60 9.60 11.55
N GLU A 129 1.25 9.20 12.64
CA GLU A 129 2.11 10.12 13.41
C GLU A 129 3.45 10.36 12.70
N LYS A 130 3.97 9.34 12.01
CA LYS A 130 5.27 9.39 11.33
C LYS A 130 5.21 10.07 9.96
N TYR A 131 4.16 9.82 9.20
CA TYR A 131 3.96 10.35 7.86
C TYR A 131 2.78 11.32 7.83
N PRO A 132 2.80 12.36 6.99
CA PRO A 132 1.58 13.10 6.72
C PRO A 132 0.53 12.16 6.14
N GLU A 133 -0.75 12.45 6.41
CA GLU A 133 -1.89 11.64 5.91
C GLU A 133 -1.82 11.44 4.39
N LYS A 134 -1.48 12.51 3.66
CA LYS A 134 -1.25 12.50 2.21
C LYS A 134 0.21 12.82 1.91
N ILE A 135 0.86 11.94 1.14
CA ILE A 135 2.28 11.98 0.80
C ILE A 135 2.39 12.17 -0.72
N ALA A 136 2.87 13.34 -1.13
CA ALA A 136 3.16 13.59 -2.54
C ALA A 136 4.43 12.84 -2.97
N LEU A 137 4.34 12.15 -4.10
CA LEU A 137 5.39 11.33 -4.70
C LEU A 137 5.73 11.92 -6.08
N PRO A 138 6.57 12.99 -6.14
CA PRO A 138 6.80 13.71 -7.38
C PRO A 138 7.39 12.82 -8.46
N ALA A 139 6.96 13.02 -9.71
CA ALA A 139 7.60 12.40 -10.84
C ALA A 139 9.03 12.92 -10.93
N ASP A 140 10.01 12.05 -10.75
CA ASP A 140 11.37 12.37 -11.15
C ASP A 140 11.42 12.48 -12.68
N ALA A 141 12.26 13.39 -13.18
CA ALA A 141 12.42 13.73 -14.59
C ALA A 141 13.09 12.60 -15.43
N TYR A 142 12.52 11.39 -15.42
CA TYR A 142 12.96 10.26 -16.23
C TYR A 142 12.25 10.17 -17.58
N ASP A 143 11.27 11.04 -17.85
CA ASP A 143 10.50 11.08 -19.12
C ASP A 143 11.24 11.74 -20.30
N SER A 144 12.54 12.06 -20.18
CA SER A 144 13.32 12.68 -21.28
C SER A 144 14.44 11.81 -21.85
N ALA A 145 14.53 10.53 -21.50
CA ALA A 145 15.52 9.62 -22.09
C ALA A 145 14.88 8.29 -22.50
N GLY A 146 14.14 8.32 -23.60
CA GLY A 146 13.54 7.13 -24.21
C GLY A 146 12.82 7.42 -25.52
N ASP A 147 13.54 8.03 -26.48
CA ASP A 147 13.38 7.72 -27.91
C ASP A 147 14.08 6.37 -28.20
#